data_AF-A0A0Q2UGU6-F1
#
_entry.id   AF-A0A0Q2UGU6-F1
#
_cell.length_a   1.000
_cell.length_b   1.000
_cell.length_c   1.000
_cell.angle_alpha   90.00
_cell.angle_beta   90.00
_cell.angle_gamma   90.00
#
_symmetry.space_group_name_H-M   'P 1'
#
loop_
_entity.id
_entity.type
_entity.pdbx_description
1 polymer ?
#
loop_
_entity_poly.entity_id
_entity_poly.type
_entity_poly.pdbx_seq_one_letter_code
_entity_poly.pdbx_strand_id
1 'polypeptide(L)'
;MIGGNPRAQINALVSALIDGTFQCYDAAADTIVARLGNGVSKATISRRRSGSLDWPLADILALEDAAGKYPVTRMMARRLKETGAGSSLCITRQAGAISKECGEAVAAILSAQSSAEDNCRADALSEIDEAIEALRTARATIEAGG
;
A
#
# COMPACT_ATOMS: atom_id res chain seq x y z
N MET A 1 15.24 14.82 -3.20
CA MET A 1 14.87 13.63 -2.41
C MET A 1 15.90 12.55 -2.72
N ILE A 2 16.88 12.31 -1.83
CA ILE A 2 17.96 11.35 -2.09
C ILE A 2 17.37 9.95 -1.88
N GLY A 3 17.03 9.27 -2.97
CA GLY A 3 16.62 7.86 -2.93
C GLY A 3 17.75 7.02 -2.35
N GLY A 4 17.55 6.48 -1.14
CA GLY A 4 18.56 5.67 -0.46
C GLY A 4 18.97 4.46 -1.32
N ASN A 5 20.24 4.06 -1.22
CA ASN A 5 20.80 2.94 -1.96
C ASN A 5 19.96 1.65 -1.74
N PRO A 6 19.27 1.11 -2.78
CA PRO A 6 18.37 -0.04 -2.62
C PRO A 6 19.05 -1.28 -2.06
N ARG A 7 20.34 -1.45 -2.37
CA ARG A 7 21.16 -2.58 -1.88
C ARG A 7 21.34 -2.50 -0.36
N ALA A 8 21.60 -1.31 0.16
CA ALA A 8 21.75 -1.07 1.59
C ALA A 8 20.42 -1.26 2.33
N GLN A 9 19.31 -0.81 1.74
CA GLN A 9 17.97 -1.01 2.29
C GLN A 9 17.59 -2.49 2.37
N ILE A 10 17.79 -3.25 1.28
CA ILE A 10 17.54 -4.70 1.26
C ILE A 10 18.39 -5.39 2.33
N ASN A 11 19.68 -5.08 2.41
CA ASN A 11 20.56 -5.66 3.41
C ASN A 11 20.07 -5.38 4.84
N ALA A 12 19.67 -4.14 5.14
CA ALA A 12 19.16 -3.78 6.46
C ALA A 12 17.85 -4.53 6.81
N LEU A 13 16.92 -4.63 5.86
CA LEU A 13 15.64 -5.33 6.05
C LEU A 13 15.83 -6.84 6.26
N VAL A 14 16.66 -7.48 5.43
CA VAL A 14 16.96 -8.91 5.57
C VAL A 14 17.76 -9.17 6.85
N SER A 15 18.70 -8.30 7.21
CA SER A 15 19.45 -8.38 8.48
C SER A 15 18.51 -8.37 9.69
N ALA A 16 17.59 -7.40 9.74
CA ALA A 16 16.62 -7.30 10.82
C ALA A 16 15.67 -8.53 10.86
N LEU A 17 15.32 -9.08 9.70
CA LEU A 17 14.52 -10.29 9.61
C LEU A 17 15.26 -11.51 10.19
N ILE A 18 16.55 -11.65 9.87
CA ILE A 18 17.43 -12.71 10.38
C ILE A 18 17.56 -12.60 11.90
N ASP A 19 17.95 -11.43 12.41
CA ASP A 19 18.13 -11.22 13.85
C ASP A 19 16.82 -11.44 14.63
N GLY A 20 15.68 -10.97 14.09
CA GLY A 20 14.39 -10.99 14.77
C GLY A 20 13.56 -12.27 14.60
N THR A 21 13.95 -13.20 13.73
CA THR A 21 13.19 -14.45 13.49
C THR A 21 14.06 -15.70 13.56
N PHE A 22 15.23 -15.67 12.94
CA PHE A 22 16.11 -16.84 12.82
C PHE A 22 17.21 -16.85 13.88
N GLN A 23 17.55 -15.69 14.46
CA GLN A 23 18.52 -15.46 15.54
C GLN A 23 19.98 -15.79 15.22
N CYS A 24 20.24 -16.67 14.25
CA CYS A 24 21.58 -17.00 13.79
C CYS A 24 21.65 -17.22 12.28
N TYR A 25 22.86 -17.11 11.74
CA TYR A 25 23.12 -17.26 10.31
C TYR A 25 23.01 -18.71 9.82
N ASP A 26 23.27 -19.67 10.71
CA ASP A 26 23.13 -21.09 10.39
C ASP A 26 21.65 -21.42 10.14
N ALA A 27 20.75 -21.03 11.04
CA ALA A 27 19.31 -21.22 10.85
C ALA A 27 18.77 -20.53 9.59
N ALA A 28 19.26 -19.33 9.27
CA ALA A 28 18.88 -18.64 8.04
C ALA A 28 19.38 -19.38 6.78
N ALA A 29 20.61 -19.89 6.79
CA ALA A 29 21.16 -20.68 5.71
C ALA A 29 20.40 -22.00 5.51
N ASP A 30 20.16 -22.74 6.60
CA ASP A 30 19.40 -23.99 6.59
C ASP A 30 17.98 -23.79 6.09
N THR A 31 17.34 -22.68 6.45
CA THR A 31 16.01 -22.30 5.94
C THR A 31 16.01 -22.13 4.42
N ILE A 32 17.02 -21.45 3.88
CA ILE A 32 17.15 -21.25 2.43
C ILE A 32 17.39 -22.59 1.73
N VAL A 33 18.28 -23.43 2.28
CA VAL A 33 18.56 -24.77 1.76
C VAL A 33 17.29 -25.63 1.76
N ALA A 34 16.54 -25.65 2.86
CA ALA A 34 15.32 -26.43 2.99
C ALA A 34 14.23 -26.04 1.99
N ARG A 35 14.17 -24.75 1.60
CA ARG A 35 13.15 -24.23 0.68
C ARG A 35 13.55 -24.30 -0.79
N LEU A 36 14.82 -24.05 -1.10
CA LEU A 36 15.28 -23.91 -2.48
C LEU A 36 16.12 -25.10 -2.97
N GLY A 37 16.62 -25.94 -2.07
CA GLY A 37 17.58 -27.00 -2.38
C GLY A 37 19.00 -26.49 -2.71
N ASN A 38 19.21 -25.16 -2.64
CA ASN A 38 20.47 -24.51 -3.01
C ASN A 38 21.41 -24.44 -1.79
N GLY A 39 22.67 -24.84 -1.97
CA GLY A 39 23.69 -24.82 -0.92
C GLY A 39 24.15 -23.41 -0.52
N VAL A 40 23.34 -22.71 0.28
CA VAL A 40 23.75 -21.48 0.96
C VAL A 40 24.38 -21.85 2.30
N SER A 41 25.54 -21.26 2.60
CA SER A 41 26.23 -21.47 3.88
C SER A 41 26.21 -20.22 4.74
N LYS A 42 26.49 -20.39 6.03
CA LYS A 42 26.73 -19.29 6.99
C LYS A 42 27.69 -18.23 6.45
N ALA A 43 28.79 -18.65 5.83
CA ALA A 43 29.79 -17.75 5.26
C ALA A 43 29.22 -16.90 4.11
N THR A 44 28.30 -17.46 3.32
CA THR A 44 27.58 -16.72 2.27
C THR A 44 26.64 -15.68 2.89
N ILE A 45 25.87 -16.05 3.93
CA ILE A 45 25.01 -15.11 4.67
C ILE A 45 25.84 -13.97 5.26
N SER A 46 26.98 -14.28 5.90
CA SER A 46 27.87 -13.28 6.48
C SER A 46 28.43 -12.31 5.43
N ARG A 47 28.86 -12.81 4.26
CA ARG A 47 29.35 -11.97 3.16
C ARG A 47 28.26 -11.09 2.55
N ARG A 48 27.02 -11.57 2.50
CA ARG A 48 25.90 -10.74 2.08
C ARG A 48 25.64 -9.64 3.08
N ARG A 49 25.68 -9.97 4.37
CA ARG A 49 25.44 -9.03 5.47
C ARG A 49 26.50 -7.93 5.53
N SER A 50 27.77 -8.24 5.30
CA SER A 50 28.84 -7.23 5.15
C SER A 50 28.73 -6.38 3.88
N GLY A 51 27.78 -6.68 2.99
CA GLY A 51 27.65 -6.03 1.70
C GLY A 51 28.71 -6.48 0.68
N SER A 52 29.52 -7.49 0.98
CA SER A 52 30.50 -8.04 0.02
C SER A 52 29.84 -8.89 -1.07
N LEU A 53 28.61 -9.35 -0.83
CA LEU A 53 27.79 -10.07 -1.79
C LEU A 53 26.36 -9.53 -1.79
N ASP A 54 25.67 -9.61 -2.92
CA ASP A 54 24.26 -9.24 -3.01
C ASP A 54 23.33 -10.35 -2.53
N TRP A 55 22.12 -9.95 -2.16
CA TRP A 55 21.04 -10.88 -1.83
C TRP A 55 20.28 -11.29 -3.09
N PRO A 56 20.31 -12.58 -3.49
CA PRO A 56 19.45 -13.08 -4.55
C PRO A 56 17.99 -12.96 -4.13
N LEU A 57 17.11 -12.62 -5.07
CA LEU A 57 15.69 -12.49 -4.80
C LEU A 57 15.07 -13.79 -4.26
N ALA A 58 15.45 -14.94 -4.82
CA ALA A 58 14.94 -16.24 -4.36
C ALA A 58 15.22 -16.48 -2.86
N ASP A 59 16.42 -16.13 -2.40
CA ASP A 59 16.82 -16.32 -1.01
C ASP A 59 16.07 -15.35 -0.08
N ILE A 60 15.80 -14.12 -0.54
CA ILE A 60 14.96 -13.16 0.19
C ILE A 60 13.56 -13.73 0.36
N LEU A 61 12.92 -14.18 -0.73
CA LEU A 61 11.57 -14.74 -0.70
C LEU A 61 11.49 -15.95 0.22
N ALA A 62 12.48 -16.86 0.15
CA ALA A 62 12.54 -18.02 1.03
C ALA A 62 12.57 -17.64 2.52
N LEU A 63 13.35 -16.61 2.89
CA LEU A 63 13.40 -16.12 4.27
C LEU A 63 12.12 -15.41 4.69
N GLU A 64 11.55 -14.55 3.85
CA GLU A 64 10.29 -13.84 4.12
C GLU A 64 9.11 -14.81 4.32
N ASP A 65 9.00 -15.80 3.43
CA ASP A 65 7.95 -16.82 3.50
C ASP A 65 8.12 -17.73 4.72
N ALA A 66 9.34 -18.09 5.09
CA ALA A 66 9.61 -18.85 6.30
C ALA A 66 9.27 -18.07 7.58
N ALA A 67 9.51 -16.76 7.57
CA ALA A 67 9.24 -15.89 8.69
C ALA A 67 7.77 -15.43 8.79
N GLY A 68 6.98 -15.59 7.72
CA GLY A 68 5.65 -14.98 7.59
C GLY A 68 5.68 -13.44 7.66
N LYS A 69 6.85 -12.85 7.38
CA LYS A 69 7.13 -11.41 7.49
C LYS A 69 7.76 -10.96 6.18
N TYR A 70 7.20 -9.91 5.59
CA TYR A 70 7.48 -9.51 4.21
C TYR A 70 8.09 -8.10 4.07
N PRO A 71 9.15 -7.72 4.80
CA PRO A 71 9.69 -6.36 4.79
C PRO A 71 10.22 -5.87 3.43
N VAL A 72 10.96 -6.70 2.69
CA VAL A 72 11.49 -6.38 1.35
C VAL A 72 10.37 -6.39 0.32
N THR A 73 9.48 -7.37 0.37
CA THR A 73 8.30 -7.40 -0.52
C THR A 73 7.41 -6.17 -0.30
N ARG A 74 7.18 -5.75 0.95
CA ARG A 74 6.46 -4.49 1.26
C ARG A 74 7.19 -3.26 0.74
N MET A 75 8.52 -3.21 0.86
CA MET A 75 9.34 -2.14 0.28
C MET A 75 9.17 -2.09 -1.25
N MET A 76 9.23 -3.23 -1.94
CA MET A 76 9.02 -3.30 -3.39
C MET A 76 7.61 -2.88 -3.80
N ALA A 77 6.58 -3.35 -3.08
CA ALA A 77 5.19 -2.95 -3.33
C ALA A 77 4.98 -1.45 -3.10
N ARG A 78 5.64 -0.88 -2.09
CA ARG A 78 5.63 0.57 -1.84
C ARG A 78 6.26 1.34 -2.99
N ARG A 79 7.40 0.89 -3.54
CA ARG A 79 8.00 1.50 -4.73
C ARG A 79 7.05 1.51 -5.93
N LEU A 80 6.27 0.44 -6.10
CA LEU A 80 5.25 0.39 -7.15
C LEU A 80 4.12 1.40 -6.91
N LYS A 81 3.66 1.55 -5.66
CA LYS A 81 2.64 2.54 -5.27
C LYS A 81 3.13 3.98 -5.40
N GLU A 82 4.39 4.26 -5.08
CA GLU A 82 4.97 5.60 -5.20
C GLU A 82 5.16 6.01 -6.66
N THR A 83 5.49 5.06 -7.55
CA THR A 83 5.49 5.29 -9.00
C THR A 83 4.07 5.42 -9.56
N GLY A 84 3.08 4.75 -8.94
CA GLY A 84 1.65 4.85 -9.27
C GLY A 84 0.89 5.97 -8.57
N ALA A 85 1.54 6.77 -7.72
CA ALA A 85 0.91 7.91 -7.05
C ALA A 85 0.56 9.07 -8.02
N GLY A 86 0.91 8.91 -9.30
CA GLY A 86 0.46 9.76 -10.40
C GLY A 86 -0.58 9.11 -11.32
N SER A 87 -1.15 7.95 -10.99
CA SER A 87 -2.28 7.41 -11.77
C SER A 87 -3.41 6.89 -10.87
N SER A 88 -4.52 7.61 -10.93
CA SER A 88 -5.84 7.16 -10.56
C SER A 88 -6.09 6.96 -9.06
N LEU A 89 -6.42 8.06 -8.39
CA LEU A 89 -7.66 8.07 -7.61
C LEU A 89 -8.75 7.47 -8.53
N CYS A 90 -8.97 6.17 -8.38
CA CYS A 90 -9.76 5.35 -9.30
C CYS A 90 -11.06 6.07 -9.67
N ILE A 91 -11.16 6.56 -10.91
CA ILE A 91 -12.31 7.32 -11.40
C ILE A 91 -13.61 6.55 -11.14
N THR A 92 -13.56 5.21 -11.19
CA THR A 92 -14.69 4.33 -10.84
C THR A 92 -15.13 4.46 -9.38
N ARG A 93 -14.19 4.57 -8.43
CA ARG A 93 -14.51 4.80 -7.01
C ARG A 93 -15.10 6.21 -6.81
N GLN A 94 -14.55 7.20 -7.50
CA GLN A 94 -15.05 8.58 -7.47
C GLN A 94 -16.47 8.65 -8.04
N ALA A 95 -16.75 7.96 -9.15
CA ALA A 95 -18.07 7.87 -9.75
C ALA A 95 -19.10 7.23 -8.80
N GLY A 96 -18.71 6.16 -8.09
CA GLY A 96 -19.57 5.54 -7.08
C GLY A 96 -19.95 6.49 -5.94
N ALA A 97 -18.98 7.26 -5.44
CA ALA A 97 -19.24 8.28 -4.43
C ALA A 97 -20.18 9.38 -4.95
N ILE A 98 -19.93 9.92 -6.15
CA ILE A 98 -20.81 10.91 -6.79
C ILE A 98 -22.24 10.38 -6.91
N SER A 99 -22.42 9.13 -7.37
CA SER A 99 -23.76 8.55 -7.52
C SER A 99 -24.50 8.39 -6.19
N LYS A 100 -23.79 8.03 -5.11
CA LYS A 100 -24.38 7.93 -3.77
C LYS A 100 -24.84 9.30 -3.27
N GLU A 101 -23.92 10.25 -3.17
CA GLU A 101 -24.21 11.56 -2.57
C GLU A 101 -25.26 12.34 -3.40
N CYS A 102 -25.20 12.28 -4.74
CA CYS A 102 -26.26 12.86 -5.57
C CYS A 102 -27.62 12.18 -5.38
N GLY A 103 -27.65 10.87 -5.14
CA GLY A 103 -28.89 10.13 -4.87
C GLY A 103 -29.51 10.53 -3.54
N GLU A 104 -28.70 10.66 -2.50
CA GLU A 104 -29.11 11.12 -1.16
C GLU A 104 -29.60 12.57 -1.22
N ALA A 105 -28.89 13.47 -1.91
CA ALA A 105 -29.34 14.83 -2.16
C ALA A 105 -30.70 14.90 -2.88
N VAL A 106 -30.91 14.11 -3.94
CA VAL A 106 -32.20 14.05 -4.65
C VAL A 106 -33.31 13.55 -3.73
N ALA A 107 -33.07 12.51 -2.93
CA ALA A 107 -34.04 11.99 -1.99
C ALA A 107 -34.42 13.02 -0.90
N ALA A 108 -33.43 13.75 -0.38
CA ALA A 108 -33.65 14.78 0.62
C ALA A 108 -34.41 15.99 0.05
N ILE A 109 -34.12 16.42 -1.18
CA ILE A 109 -34.86 17.48 -1.88
C ILE A 109 -36.35 17.11 -2.02
N LEU A 110 -36.64 15.87 -2.45
CA LEU A 110 -38.02 15.40 -2.59
C LEU A 110 -38.74 15.32 -1.24
N SER A 111 -38.03 14.91 -0.19
CA SER A 111 -38.55 14.87 1.18
C SER A 111 -38.85 16.27 1.71
N ALA A 112 -37.96 17.24 1.46
CA ALA A 112 -38.16 18.64 1.82
C ALA A 112 -39.32 19.29 1.07
N GLN A 113 -39.55 18.93 -0.20
CA GLN A 113 -40.68 19.45 -0.99
C GLN A 113 -42.03 18.93 -0.49
N SER A 114 -42.07 17.67 -0.05
CA SER A 114 -43.30 17.00 0.39
C SER A 114 -43.63 17.25 1.86
N SER A 115 -42.72 17.85 2.62
CA SER A 115 -42.88 18.15 4.05
C SER A 115 -43.11 19.63 4.32
N ALA A 116 -43.88 19.94 5.36
CA ALA A 116 -44.06 21.30 5.89
C ALA A 116 -43.10 21.60 7.07
N GLU A 117 -42.20 20.67 7.40
CA GLU A 117 -41.30 20.78 8.54
C GLU A 117 -39.94 21.39 8.16
N ASP A 118 -39.47 22.34 8.98
CA ASP A 118 -38.20 23.04 8.76
C ASP A 118 -36.97 22.11 8.78
N ASN A 119 -37.04 20.99 9.51
CA ASN A 119 -35.95 20.02 9.60
C ASN A 119 -35.64 19.37 8.24
N CYS A 120 -36.67 19.04 7.44
CA CYS A 120 -36.47 18.44 6.13
C CYS A 120 -35.72 19.38 5.17
N ARG A 121 -35.89 20.70 5.34
CA ARG A 121 -35.16 21.70 4.55
C ARG A 121 -33.69 21.78 4.94
N ALA A 122 -33.38 21.70 6.24
CA ALA A 122 -32.01 21.71 6.72
C ALA A 122 -31.25 20.45 6.26
N ASP A 123 -31.88 19.28 6.36
CA ASP A 123 -31.31 18.00 5.91
C ASP A 123 -31.04 18.05 4.40
N ALA A 124 -31.97 18.54 3.59
CA ALA A 124 -31.77 18.68 2.14
C ALA A 124 -30.59 19.60 1.79
N LEU A 125 -30.36 20.68 2.54
CA LEU A 125 -29.20 21.54 2.32
C LEU A 125 -27.89 20.83 2.67
N SER A 126 -27.85 20.07 3.77
CA SER A 126 -26.68 19.27 4.15
C SER A 126 -26.31 18.26 3.07
N GLU A 127 -27.30 17.51 2.58
CA GLU A 127 -27.09 16.48 1.55
C GLU A 127 -26.65 17.09 0.21
N ILE A 128 -27.15 18.29 -0.15
CA ILE A 128 -26.68 19.03 -1.32
C ILE A 128 -25.21 19.43 -1.18
N ASP A 129 -24.79 19.89 0.00
CA ASP A 129 -23.41 20.29 0.25
C ASP A 129 -22.45 19.10 0.14
N GLU A 130 -22.85 17.92 0.64
CA GLU A 130 -22.09 16.67 0.50
C GLU A 130 -21.94 16.25 -0.98
N ALA A 131 -23.01 16.36 -1.78
CA ALA A 131 -22.95 16.11 -3.22
C ALA A 131 -22.02 17.10 -3.95
N ILE A 132 -22.03 18.38 -3.57
CA ILE A 132 -21.14 19.40 -4.13
C ILE A 132 -19.68 19.08 -3.81
N GLU A 133 -19.36 18.70 -2.58
CA GLU A 133 -18.00 18.32 -2.18
C GLU A 133 -17.51 17.08 -2.93
N ALA A 134 -18.37 16.08 -3.14
CA ALA A 134 -18.05 14.90 -3.94
C ALA A 134 -17.70 15.28 -5.39
N LEU A 135 -18.48 16.17 -6.02
CA LEU A 135 -18.24 16.67 -7.37
C LEU A 135 -16.98 17.54 -7.47
N ARG A 136 -16.73 18.42 -6.49
CA ARG A 136 -15.51 19.23 -6.42
C ARG A 136 -14.27 18.36 -6.31
N THR A 137 -14.31 17.34 -5.47
CA THR A 137 -13.22 16.37 -5.32
C THR A 137 -12.98 15.65 -6.64
N ALA A 138 -14.04 15.22 -7.34
CA ALA A 138 -13.90 14.55 -8.64
C ALA A 138 -13.28 15.44 -9.70
N ARG A 139 -13.70 16.72 -9.75
CA ARG A 139 -13.13 17.72 -10.64
C ARG A 139 -11.64 17.92 -10.37
N ALA A 140 -11.26 18.09 -9.10
CA ALA A 140 -9.85 18.24 -8.72
C ALA A 140 -9.02 17.02 -9.14
N THR A 141 -9.57 15.81 -8.98
CA THR A 141 -8.92 14.56 -9.45
C THR A 141 -8.70 14.56 -10.96
N ILE A 142 -9.70 14.96 -11.75
CA ILE A 142 -9.60 15.01 -13.22
C ILE A 142 -8.59 16.08 -13.66
N GLU A 143 -8.62 17.26 -13.04
CA GLU A 143 -7.68 18.36 -13.32
C GLU A 143 -6.24 18.01 -12.95
N ALA A 144 -6.04 17.17 -11.93
CA ALA A 144 -4.73 16.65 -11.54
C ALA A 144 -4.17 15.56 -12.48
N GLY A 145 -4.92 15.16 -13.51
CA GLY A 145 -4.40 14.34 -14.61
C GLY A 145 -4.56 12.82 -14.46
N GLY A 146 -5.66 12.36 -13.85
CA GLY A 146 -6.25 11.01 -14.02
C GLY A 146 -5.31 9.80 -14.10
#